data_AF-A0A2V8GSC1-F1
#
_entry.id   AF-A0A2V8GSC1-F1
#
_cell.length_a   1.000
_cell.length_b   1.000
_cell.length_c   1.000
_cell.angle_alpha   90.00
_cell.angle_beta   90.00
_cell.angle_gamma   90.00
#
_symmetry.space_group_name_H-M   'P 1'
#
loop_
_entity.id
_entity.type
_entity.pdbx_description
1 polymer ?
#
loop_
_entity_poly.entity_id
_entity_poly.type
_entity_poly.pdbx_seq_one_letter_code
_entity_poly.pdbx_strand_id
1 'polypeptide(L)'
;FSVAHKHRLRLVIPVNEAAPEVDSLASLWSAANWLEREVWDMFGIRFRGHPGLKRILMYEGFEGHPLRNDYPVKKRQPLIGPVN
;
A
#
# COMPACT_ATOMS: atom_id res chain seq x y z
N PHE A 1 13.10 -12.97 10.38
CA PHE A 1 13.93 -14.16 10.65
C PHE A 1 14.17 -14.18 12.15
N SER A 2 13.76 -15.23 12.85
CA SER A 2 14.10 -15.39 14.25
C SER A 2 15.60 -15.70 14.32
N VAL A 3 16.40 -14.76 14.82
CA VAL A 3 17.87 -14.94 14.88
C VAL A 3 18.24 -16.09 15.81
N ALA A 4 17.50 -16.24 16.92
CA ALA A 4 17.73 -17.29 17.92
C ALA A 4 17.41 -18.70 17.38
N HIS A 5 16.27 -18.87 16.70
CA HIS A 5 15.81 -20.19 16.24
C HIS A 5 16.10 -20.46 14.76
N LYS A 6 16.68 -19.50 14.03
CA LYS A 6 16.93 -19.55 12.58
C LYS A 6 15.70 -19.85 11.72
N HIS A 7 14.51 -19.49 12.20
CA HIS A 7 13.24 -19.73 11.50
C HIS A 7 12.74 -18.49 10.76
N ARG A 8 12.05 -18.70 9.64
CA ARG A 8 11.31 -17.66 8.90
C ARG A 8 9.83 -18.01 8.90
N LEU A 9 9.02 -17.06 9.31
CA LEU A 9 7.57 -17.16 9.28
C LEU A 9 7.03 -16.19 8.21
N ARG A 10 5.92 -16.58 7.58
CA ARG A 10 5.14 -15.73 6.69
C ARG A 10 3.68 -15.85 7.13
N LEU A 11 3.06 -14.71 7.40
CA LEU A 11 1.64 -14.61 7.67
C LEU A 11 0.95 -14.07 6.41
N VAL A 12 -0.13 -14.70 6.00
CA VAL A 12 -0.96 -14.29 4.86
C VAL A 12 -2.37 -14.17 5.37
N ILE A 13 -2.99 -13.01 5.14
CA ILE A 13 -4.33 -12.70 5.60
C ILE A 13 -5.18 -12.40 4.35
N PRO A 14 -6.29 -13.12 4.13
CA PRO A 14 -7.22 -12.76 3.07
C PRO A 14 -7.96 -11.48 3.45
N VAL A 15 -8.11 -10.56 2.49
CA VAL A 15 -8.79 -9.27 2.67
C VAL A 15 -9.95 -9.20 1.68
N ASN A 16 -11.10 -8.68 2.12
CA ASN A 16 -12.28 -8.53 1.26
C ASN A 16 -12.13 -7.30 0.36
N GLU A 17 -12.58 -7.41 -0.89
CA GLU A 17 -12.52 -6.32 -1.88
C GLU A 17 -13.50 -5.18 -1.56
N ALA A 18 -14.65 -5.45 -0.92
CA ALA A 18 -15.67 -4.43 -0.65
C ALA A 18 -15.22 -3.39 0.39
N ALA A 19 -14.40 -3.82 1.36
CA ALA A 19 -13.85 -2.96 2.40
C ALA A 19 -12.46 -3.50 2.80
N PRO A 20 -11.42 -3.21 2.00
CA PRO A 20 -10.09 -3.73 2.25
C PRO A 20 -9.42 -2.93 3.38
N GLU A 21 -9.67 -3.36 4.61
CA GLU A 21 -9.10 -2.78 5.82
C GLU A 21 -8.40 -3.83 6.66
N VAL A 22 -7.20 -3.50 7.16
CA VAL A 22 -6.36 -4.36 7.99
C VAL A 22 -5.75 -3.53 9.12
N ASP A 23 -5.45 -4.12 10.27
CA ASP A 23 -4.74 -3.41 11.34
C ASP A 23 -3.26 -3.19 10.98
N SER A 24 -2.75 -1.99 11.27
CA SER A 24 -1.35 -1.64 11.07
C SER A 24 -0.44 -2.36 12.06
N LEU A 25 0.67 -2.88 11.55
CA LEU A 25 1.75 -3.46 12.34
C LEU A 25 2.90 -2.47 12.56
N ALA A 26 2.76 -1.22 12.10
CA ALA A 26 3.78 -0.18 12.25
C ALA A 26 4.11 0.13 13.71
N SER A 27 3.18 -0.10 14.64
CA SER A 27 3.40 0.03 16.09
C SER A 27 4.34 -1.04 16.65
N LEU A 28 4.38 -2.23 16.04
CA LEU A 28 5.23 -3.36 16.44
C LEU A 28 6.56 -3.35 15.69
N TRP A 29 6.52 -3.06 14.38
CA TRP A 29 7.69 -3.03 13.51
C TRP A 29 7.72 -1.73 12.71
N SER A 30 8.66 -0.85 13.02
CA SER A 30 8.84 0.43 12.33
C SER A 30 9.05 0.29 10.81
N ALA A 31 9.68 -0.81 10.37
CA ALA A 31 9.87 -1.13 8.95
C ALA A 31 8.54 -1.36 8.21
N ALA A 32 7.48 -1.80 8.91
CA ALA A 32 6.15 -1.99 8.31
C ALA A 32 5.53 -0.67 7.86
N ASN A 33 5.94 0.48 8.40
CA ASN A 33 5.40 1.78 8.03
C ASN A 33 5.52 2.03 6.51
N TRP A 34 6.70 1.81 5.93
CA TRP A 34 6.92 2.02 4.50
C TRP A 34 6.17 1.01 3.63
N LEU A 35 6.17 -0.27 4.04
CA LEU A 35 5.50 -1.35 3.30
C LEU A 35 3.99 -1.17 3.28
N GLU A 36 3.39 -0.75 4.40
CA GLU A 36 1.95 -0.47 4.47
C GLU A 36 1.56 0.71 3.58
N ARG A 37 2.40 1.75 3.51
CA ARG A 37 2.19 2.89 2.60
C ARG A 37 2.30 2.49 1.13
N GLU A 38 3.24 1.61 0.80
CA GLU A 38 3.39 1.05 -0.54
C GLU A 38 2.14 0.26 -0.96
N VAL A 39 1.68 -0.64 -0.09
CA VAL A 39 0.49 -1.46 -0.34
C VAL A 39 -0.76 -0.58 -0.49
N TRP A 40 -0.90 0.45 0.34
CA TRP A 40 -1.99 1.40 0.19
C TRP A 40 -1.91 2.18 -1.13
N ASP A 41 -0.73 2.65 -1.54
CA ASP A 41 -0.56 3.41 -2.78
C ASP A 41 -0.86 2.54 -4.03
N MET A 42 -0.39 1.29 -4.02
CA MET A 42 -0.47 0.37 -5.16
C MET A 42 -1.77 -0.43 -5.27
N PHE A 43 -2.35 -0.86 -4.14
CA PHE A 43 -3.53 -1.72 -4.08
C PHE A 43 -4.75 -1.07 -3.43
N GLY A 44 -4.58 0.02 -2.68
CA GLY A 44 -5.68 0.73 -2.01
C GLY A 44 -6.14 0.12 -0.68
N ILE A 45 -5.39 -0.84 -0.12
CA ILE A 45 -5.72 -1.45 1.17
C ILE A 45 -5.45 -0.45 2.29
N ARG A 46 -6.46 -0.19 3.12
CA ARG A 46 -6.37 0.76 4.24
C ARG A 46 -5.83 0.07 5.50
N PHE A 47 -4.92 0.74 6.20
CA PHE A 47 -4.37 0.26 7.46
C PHE A 47 -4.89 1.06 8.65
N ARG A 48 -5.60 0.40 9.57
CA ARG A 48 -6.14 1.00 10.79
C ARG A 48 -5.03 1.23 11.81
N GLY A 49 -4.99 2.43 12.40
CA GLY A 49 -3.97 2.80 13.40
C GLY A 49 -2.60 3.16 12.83
N HIS A 50 -2.47 3.29 11.51
CA HIS A 50 -1.23 3.71 10.88
C HIS A 50 -0.97 5.22 11.08
N PRO A 51 0.27 5.64 11.47
CA PRO A 51 0.55 7.02 11.89
C PRO A 51 0.56 8.08 10.77
N GLY A 52 0.69 7.69 9.50
CA GLY A 52 0.74 8.65 8.38
C GLY A 52 0.60 8.01 7.01
N LEU A 53 -0.63 7.59 6.67
CA LEU A 53 -0.91 6.90 5.42
C LEU A 53 -0.96 7.92 4.29
N LYS A 54 0.09 7.95 3.47
CA LYS A 54 0.24 8.88 2.34
C LYS A 54 0.97 8.21 1.18
N ARG A 55 0.73 8.71 -0.03
CA ARG A 55 1.33 8.18 -1.28
C ARG A 55 2.85 8.30 -1.20
N ILE A 56 3.56 7.35 -1.81
CA ILE A 56 5.03 7.33 -1.82
C ILE A 56 5.62 7.04 -3.18
N LEU A 57 4.95 6.23 -3.99
CA LEU A 57 5.42 5.83 -5.31
C LEU A 57 4.73 6.65 -6.40
N MET A 58 3.43 6.90 -6.24
CA MET A 58 2.68 7.72 -7.20
C MET A 58 2.77 9.20 -6.87
N TYR A 59 2.63 10.02 -7.90
CA TYR A 59 2.55 11.48 -7.76
C TYR A 59 1.22 11.90 -7.11
N GLU A 60 1.18 13.11 -6.55
CA GLU A 60 0.07 13.58 -5.71
C GLU A 60 -1.29 13.57 -6.43
N GLY A 61 -1.32 13.86 -7.73
CA GLY A 61 -2.51 13.88 -8.57
C GLY A 61 -2.94 12.53 -9.16
N PHE A 62 -2.26 11.43 -8.80
CA PHE A 62 -2.60 10.13 -9.36
C PHE A 62 -3.92 9.60 -8.76
N GLU A 63 -4.85 9.23 -9.64
CA GLU A 63 -6.16 8.71 -9.27
C GLU A 63 -6.21 7.19 -9.38
N GLY A 64 -6.52 6.52 -8.28
CA GLY A 64 -6.63 5.05 -8.21
C GLY A 64 -5.35 4.34 -7.75
N HIS A 65 -5.30 3.05 -8.05
CA HIS A 65 -4.31 2.08 -7.54
C HIS A 65 -3.87 1.15 -8.69
N PRO A 66 -2.63 1.28 -9.19
CA PRO A 66 -2.22 0.71 -10.47
C PRO A 66 -2.07 -0.82 -10.46
N LEU A 67 -1.81 -1.45 -9.30
CA LEU A 67 -1.66 -2.91 -9.19
C LEU A 67 -2.98 -3.64 -8.93
N ARG A 68 -4.11 -2.91 -8.89
CA ARG A 68 -5.42 -3.53 -8.76
C ARG A 68 -5.86 -4.07 -10.13
N ASN A 69 -6.44 -5.28 -10.15
CA ASN A 69 -6.78 -5.99 -11.39
C ASN A 69 -7.84 -5.26 -12.25
N ASP A 70 -8.65 -4.39 -11.65
CA ASP A 70 -9.62 -3.53 -12.32
C ASP A 70 -8.98 -2.30 -13.00
N TYR A 71 -7.74 -1.96 -12.66
CA TYR A 71 -7.06 -0.79 -13.19
C TYR A 71 -6.59 -1.03 -14.64
N PRO A 72 -6.95 -0.17 -15.61
CA PRO A 72 -6.58 -0.41 -17.00
C PRO A 72 -5.07 -0.21 -17.22
N VAL A 73 -4.39 -1.26 -17.69
CA VAL A 73 -2.93 -1.29 -17.92
C VAL A 73 -2.44 -0.14 -18.80
N LYS A 74 -3.25 0.30 -19.77
CA LYS A 74 -2.91 1.36 -20.73
C LYS A 74 -3.39 2.75 -20.31
N LYS A 75 -4.03 2.90 -19.13
CA LYS A 75 -4.53 4.20 -18.66
C LYS A 75 -3.34 5.11 -18.35
N ARG A 76 -3.13 6.10 -19.20
CA ARG A 76 -2.21 7.20 -18.94
C ARG A 76 -2.94 8.30 -18.18
N GLN A 77 -2.31 8.79 -17.12
CA GLN A 77 -2.80 9.94 -16.38
C GLN A 77 -1.78 11.08 -16.57
N PRO A 78 -2.25 12.31 -16.81
CA PRO A 78 -1.36 13.45 -17.01
C PRO A 78 -0.58 13.74 -15.73
N LEU A 79 0.74 13.85 -15.85
CA LEU A 79 1.64 14.11 -14.71
C LEU A 79 1.49 15.54 -14.17
N ILE A 80 1.16 16.47 -15.07
CA ILE A 80 0.81 17.89 -14.91
C ILE A 80 0.34 18.30 -16.32
N GLY A 81 -0.85 18.89 -16.45
CA GLY A 81 -1.31 19.44 -17.74
C GLY A 81 -0.46 20.64 -18.15
N PRO A 82 -0.34 20.96 -19.46
CA PRO A 82 0.35 22.18 -19.86
C PRO A 82 -0.34 23.39 -19.21
N VAL A 83 0.46 24.25 -18.56
CA VAL A 83 0.04 25.60 -18.25
C VAL A 83 -0.01 26.31 -19.60
N ASN A 84 -1.20 26.76 -20.01
CA ASN A 84 -1.45 27.48 -21.27
C ASN A 84 -0.40 28.57 -21.53
#